data_AF-A0A2N6AWK7-F1
#
_entry.id   AF-A0A2N6AWK7-F1
#
_cell.length_a   1.000
_cell.length_b   1.000
_cell.length_c   1.000
_cell.angle_alpha   90.00
_cell.angle_beta   90.00
_cell.angle_gamma   90.00
#
_symmetry.space_group_name_H-M   'P 1'
#
loop_
_entity.id
_entity.type
_entity.pdbx_description
1 polymer ?
#
loop_
_entity_poly.entity_id
_entity_poly.type
_entity_poly.pdbx_seq_one_letter_code
_entity_poly.pdbx_strand_id
1 'polypeptide(L)'
;ILSDGDRELIEGEDPNNLLVHDIDVLNIVNDLKISGAEAISLNGQRVVSISEINCAGPTIKINDRVYSQPYIIKAIGNPDYLRAAIKAPGTYGNLLKQVGLFVEANTSVSITVPAYEEQIEYKYLKVIERSEKP
;
A
#
# COMPACT_ATOMS: atom_id res chain seq x y z
N ILE A 1 -8.40 -2.93 0.24
CA ILE A 1 -9.08 -1.93 1.09
C ILE A 1 -8.70 -2.27 2.52
N LEU A 2 -8.19 -1.29 3.25
CA LEU A 2 -7.78 -1.42 4.64
C LEU A 2 -8.43 -0.30 5.45
N SER A 3 -9.10 -0.62 6.55
CA SER A 3 -9.76 0.33 7.44
C SER A 3 -9.61 -0.15 8.88
N ASP A 4 -9.80 0.78 9.82
CA ASP A 4 -9.87 0.51 11.24
C ASP A 4 -10.95 -0.52 11.55
N GLY A 5 -10.79 -1.20 12.68
CA GLY A 5 -11.81 -2.09 13.21
C GLY A 5 -12.99 -1.31 13.79
N ASP A 6 -14.20 -1.82 13.56
CA ASP A 6 -15.46 -1.23 14.07
C ASP A 6 -16.07 -2.04 15.23
N ARG A 7 -15.38 -3.10 15.67
CA ARG A 7 -15.84 -3.92 16.79
C ARG A 7 -15.67 -3.21 18.13
N GLU A 8 -16.46 -3.64 19.11
CA GLU A 8 -16.29 -3.20 20.49
C GLU A 8 -14.93 -3.64 21.04
N LEU A 9 -14.35 -2.79 21.88
CA LEU A 9 -13.10 -3.07 22.59
C LEU A 9 -13.34 -4.13 23.65
N ILE A 10 -12.40 -5.06 23.75
CA ILE A 10 -12.37 -6.03 24.84
C ILE A 10 -11.85 -5.32 26.09
N GLU A 11 -12.34 -5.70 27.26
CA GLU A 11 -11.89 -5.10 28.52
C GLU A 11 -10.36 -5.20 28.68
N GLY A 12 -9.69 -4.05 28.86
CA GLY A 12 -8.24 -3.95 28.97
C GLY A 12 -7.47 -3.93 27.64
N GLU A 13 -8.16 -3.97 26.50
CA GLU A 13 -7.54 -3.83 25.18
C GLU A 13 -7.10 -2.39 24.90
N ASP A 14 -5.93 -2.22 24.28
CA ASP A 14 -5.49 -0.92 23.76
C ASP A 14 -6.29 -0.58 22.48
N PRO A 15 -7.04 0.54 22.45
CA PRO A 15 -7.77 0.97 21.25
C PRO A 15 -6.88 1.14 20.02
N ASN A 16 -5.58 1.42 20.20
CA ASN A 16 -4.64 1.56 19.10
C ASN A 16 -4.48 0.28 18.28
N ASN A 17 -4.80 -0.89 18.83
CA ASN A 17 -4.75 -2.17 18.11
C ASN A 17 -5.85 -2.30 17.04
N LEU A 18 -6.91 -1.48 17.12
CA LEU A 18 -7.97 -1.42 16.12
C LEU A 18 -7.79 -0.30 15.10
N LEU A 19 -6.69 0.46 15.20
CA LEU A 19 -6.33 1.47 14.21
C LEU A 19 -5.37 0.89 13.19
N VAL A 20 -5.53 1.28 11.94
CA VAL A 20 -4.55 0.98 10.88
C VAL A 20 -3.35 1.90 11.04
N HIS A 21 -2.16 1.33 11.08
CA HIS A 21 -0.90 2.06 11.15
C HIS A 21 -0.17 2.07 9.79
N ASP A 22 0.78 2.98 9.64
CA ASP A 22 1.66 3.07 8.46
C ASP A 22 2.39 1.75 8.15
N ILE A 23 2.86 1.06 9.18
CA ILE A 23 3.52 -0.24 9.05
C ILE A 23 2.60 -1.30 8.44
N ASP A 24 1.29 -1.21 8.69
CA ASP A 24 0.32 -2.15 8.13
C ASP A 24 0.19 -1.94 6.62
N VAL A 25 0.06 -0.69 6.22
CA VAL A 25 0.01 -0.30 4.81
C VAL A 25 1.33 -0.67 4.11
N LEU A 26 2.46 -0.42 4.75
CA LEU A 26 3.79 -0.75 4.22
C LEU A 26 3.96 -2.26 4.00
N ASN A 27 3.56 -3.08 4.97
CA ASN A 27 3.63 -4.54 4.87
C ASN A 27 2.73 -5.05 3.74
N ILE A 28 1.49 -4.56 3.62
CA ILE A 28 0.60 -4.92 2.50
C ILE A 28 1.21 -4.52 1.15
N VAL A 29 1.79 -3.33 1.03
CA VAL A 29 2.47 -2.88 -0.18
C VAL A 29 3.65 -3.80 -0.52
N ASN A 30 4.41 -4.23 0.48
CA ASN A 30 5.54 -5.14 0.28
C ASN A 30 5.11 -6.56 -0.11
N ASP A 31 4.06 -7.09 0.51
CA ASP A 31 3.47 -8.39 0.14
C ASP A 31 3.03 -8.40 -1.33
N LEU A 32 2.41 -7.30 -1.79
CA LEU A 32 2.03 -7.13 -3.19
C LEU A 32 3.26 -7.06 -4.12
N LYS A 33 4.31 -6.33 -3.74
CA LYS A 33 5.57 -6.28 -4.51
C LYS A 33 6.20 -7.67 -4.65
N ILE A 34 6.33 -8.40 -3.54
CA ILE A 34 6.90 -9.75 -3.50
C ILE A 34 6.07 -10.72 -4.36
N SER A 35 4.76 -10.51 -4.41
CA SER A 35 3.83 -11.33 -5.19
C SER A 35 3.73 -10.95 -6.68
N GLY A 36 4.61 -10.05 -7.14
CA GLY A 36 4.74 -9.70 -8.55
C GLY A 36 3.84 -8.55 -9.02
N ALA A 37 3.47 -7.62 -8.13
CA ALA A 37 2.82 -6.39 -8.55
C ALA A 37 3.78 -5.52 -9.38
N GLU A 38 3.35 -5.16 -10.59
CA GLU A 38 4.12 -4.34 -11.54
C GLU A 38 3.90 -2.83 -11.31
N ALA A 39 2.73 -2.47 -10.79
CA ALA A 39 2.39 -1.11 -10.43
C ALA A 39 1.46 -1.12 -9.21
N ILE A 40 1.72 -0.21 -8.26
CA ILE A 40 0.91 -0.05 -7.05
C ILE A 40 0.56 1.43 -6.91
N SER A 41 -0.69 1.71 -6.55
CA SER A 41 -1.07 3.02 -5.99
C SER A 41 -1.72 2.87 -4.63
N LEU A 42 -1.46 3.84 -3.77
CA LEU A 42 -2.11 4.00 -2.48
C LEU A 42 -2.88 5.32 -2.49
N ASN A 43 -4.19 5.25 -2.27
CA ASN A 43 -5.13 6.39 -2.31
C ASN A 43 -5.00 7.26 -3.58
N GLY A 44 -4.66 6.62 -4.70
CA GLY A 44 -4.49 7.30 -5.99
C GLY A 44 -3.11 7.90 -6.23
N GLN A 45 -2.15 7.78 -5.31
CA GLN A 45 -0.75 8.12 -5.57
C GLN A 45 0.04 6.89 -5.98
N ARG A 46 0.82 7.00 -7.06
CA ARG A 46 1.75 5.95 -7.51
C ARG A 46 2.81 5.73 -6.45
N VAL A 47 2.97 4.48 -6.03
CA VAL A 47 4.09 4.04 -5.19
C VAL A 47 5.30 3.80 -6.09
N VAL A 48 6.41 4.48 -5.79
CA VAL A 48 7.71 4.36 -6.45
C VAL A 48 8.79 4.03 -5.40
N SER A 49 10.04 3.85 -5.83
CA SER A 49 11.16 3.48 -4.96
C SER A 49 11.47 4.51 -3.87
N ILE A 50 11.12 5.77 -4.10
CA ILE A 50 11.34 6.88 -3.16
C ILE A 50 10.08 7.28 -2.39
N SER A 51 8.98 6.53 -2.53
CA SER A 51 7.73 6.89 -1.86
C SER A 51 7.83 6.75 -0.35
N GLU A 52 7.25 7.72 0.35
CA GLU A 52 7.13 7.75 1.81
C GLU A 52 5.75 7.21 2.22
N ILE A 53 5.70 6.40 3.29
CA ILE A 53 4.46 5.98 3.96
C ILE A 53 4.74 6.06 5.46
N ASN A 54 4.23 7.09 6.13
CA ASN A 54 4.53 7.37 7.53
C ASN A 54 3.27 7.79 8.30
N CYS A 55 3.20 7.45 9.58
CA CYS A 55 2.12 7.87 10.47
C CYS A 55 2.10 9.40 10.67
N ALA A 56 0.90 9.95 10.73
CA ALA A 56 0.61 11.35 11.00
C ALA A 56 -0.60 11.43 11.97
N GLY A 57 -0.37 11.10 13.24
CA GLY A 57 -1.46 10.94 14.22
C GLY A 57 -2.37 9.76 13.84
N PRO A 58 -3.71 9.91 13.80
CA PRO A 58 -4.63 8.84 13.40
C PRO A 58 -4.75 8.69 11.86
N THR A 59 -3.85 9.32 11.11
CA THR A 59 -3.86 9.33 9.64
C THR A 59 -2.48 8.92 9.12
N ILE A 60 -2.38 8.65 7.81
CA ILE A 60 -1.13 8.25 7.18
C ILE A 60 -0.74 9.28 6.13
N LYS A 61 0.51 9.72 6.17
CA LYS A 61 1.13 10.60 5.17
C LYS A 61 1.80 9.77 4.08
N ILE A 62 1.50 10.09 2.83
CA ILE A 62 2.01 9.44 1.61
C ILE A 62 2.55 10.52 0.67
N ASN A 63 3.85 10.50 0.40
CA ASN A 63 4.55 11.54 -0.40
C ASN A 63 4.05 12.95 -0.04
N ASP A 64 4.16 13.32 1.25
CA ASP A 64 3.70 14.59 1.83
C ASP A 64 2.20 14.91 1.82
N ARG A 65 1.34 13.99 1.39
CA ARG A 65 -0.12 14.15 1.47
C ARG A 65 -0.71 13.27 2.56
N VAL A 66 -1.58 13.83 3.40
CA VAL A 66 -2.20 13.13 4.52
C VAL A 66 -3.53 12.50 4.09
N TYR A 67 -3.74 11.24 4.45
CA TYR A 67 -4.94 10.48 4.15
C TYR A 67 -5.51 9.81 5.41
N SER A 68 -6.82 9.93 5.55
CA SER A 68 -7.61 9.14 6.50
C SER A 68 -8.05 7.82 5.85
N GLN A 69 -8.43 6.87 6.69
CA GLN A 69 -9.10 5.65 6.25
C GLN A 69 -10.39 5.93 5.44
N PRO A 70 -10.81 5.01 4.55
CA PRO A 70 -10.13 3.75 4.21
C PRO A 70 -8.91 3.96 3.30
N TYR A 71 -7.90 3.11 3.48
CA TYR A 71 -6.72 3.05 2.63
C TYR A 71 -6.97 2.15 1.43
N ILE A 72 -6.92 2.74 0.25
CA ILE A 72 -7.26 2.10 -1.02
C ILE A 72 -5.98 1.80 -1.78
N ILE A 73 -5.59 0.52 -1.73
CA ILE A 73 -4.43 0.00 -2.45
C ILE A 73 -4.92 -0.66 -3.74
N LYS A 74 -4.41 -0.18 -4.88
CA LYS A 74 -4.60 -0.81 -6.19
C LYS A 74 -3.27 -1.37 -6.65
N ALA A 75 -3.27 -2.60 -7.16
CA ALA A 75 -2.06 -3.25 -7.66
C ALA A 75 -2.35 -3.98 -8.98
N ILE A 76 -1.52 -3.73 -9.99
CA ILE A 76 -1.54 -4.41 -11.29
C ILE A 76 -0.57 -5.59 -11.22
N GLY A 77 -1.02 -6.78 -11.62
CA GLY A 77 -0.23 -8.01 -11.66
C GLY A 77 -1.15 -9.23 -11.81
N ASN A 78 -0.64 -10.43 -11.54
CA ASN A 78 -1.45 -11.64 -11.57
C ASN A 78 -2.51 -11.60 -10.44
N PRO A 79 -3.82 -11.57 -10.76
CA PRO A 79 -4.87 -11.35 -9.77
C PRO A 79 -4.96 -12.46 -8.72
N ASP A 80 -4.65 -13.71 -9.07
CA ASP A 80 -4.70 -14.82 -8.13
C ASP A 80 -3.53 -14.76 -7.13
N TYR A 81 -2.33 -14.41 -7.60
CA TYR A 81 -1.16 -14.26 -6.73
C TYR A 81 -1.33 -13.06 -5.78
N LEU A 82 -1.76 -11.91 -6.31
CA LEU A 82 -1.99 -10.72 -5.48
C LEU A 82 -3.11 -10.93 -4.46
N ARG A 83 -4.20 -11.61 -4.84
CA ARG A 83 -5.29 -11.94 -3.90
C ARG A 83 -4.82 -12.91 -2.83
N ALA A 84 -4.05 -13.93 -3.19
CA ALA A 84 -3.50 -14.90 -2.25
C ALA A 84 -2.55 -14.22 -1.25
N ALA A 85 -1.70 -13.31 -1.70
CA ALA A 85 -0.79 -12.52 -0.85
C ALA A 85 -1.51 -11.81 0.30
N ILE A 86 -2.75 -11.39 0.08
CA ILE A 86 -3.53 -10.66 1.10
C ILE A 86 -4.44 -11.59 1.91
N LYS A 87 -5.04 -12.61 1.30
CA LYS A 87 -6.13 -13.38 1.92
C LYS A 87 -5.75 -14.78 2.40
N ALA A 88 -4.63 -15.34 1.95
CA ALA A 88 -4.26 -16.70 2.32
C ALA A 88 -3.96 -16.81 3.83
N PRO A 89 -4.19 -17.98 4.46
CA PRO A 89 -3.85 -18.17 5.86
C PRO A 89 -2.39 -17.83 6.15
N GLY A 90 -2.15 -17.09 7.22
CA GLY A 90 -0.79 -16.73 7.68
C GLY A 90 -0.14 -15.55 6.96
N THR A 91 -0.81 -14.93 5.98
CA THR A 91 -0.32 -13.66 5.40
C THR A 91 -0.62 -12.48 6.32
N TYR A 92 0.09 -11.36 6.14
CA TYR A 92 -0.11 -10.17 6.95
C TYR A 92 -1.55 -9.65 6.89
N GLY A 93 -2.12 -9.54 5.68
CA GLY A 93 -3.52 -9.14 5.50
C GLY A 93 -4.53 -10.08 6.18
N ASN A 94 -4.25 -11.38 6.23
CA ASN A 94 -5.06 -12.33 6.97
C ASN A 94 -4.95 -12.12 8.49
N LEU A 95 -3.76 -11.83 9.00
CA LEU A 95 -3.53 -11.52 10.42
C LEU A 95 -4.24 -10.24 10.84
N LEU A 96 -4.14 -9.16 10.06
CA LEU A 96 -4.87 -7.91 10.31
C LEU A 96 -6.38 -8.13 10.42
N LYS A 97 -6.93 -8.97 9.55
CA LYS A 97 -8.34 -9.34 9.61
C LYS A 97 -8.69 -10.12 10.89
N GLN A 98 -7.80 -10.99 11.36
CA GLN A 98 -8.03 -11.78 12.58
C GLN A 98 -8.00 -10.92 13.85
N VAL A 99 -7.15 -9.87 13.90
CA VAL A 99 -7.09 -8.96 15.06
C VAL A 99 -8.27 -7.97 15.11
N GLY A 100 -9.03 -7.88 14.02
CA GLY A 100 -10.29 -7.13 13.97
C GLY A 100 -10.27 -5.92 13.04
N LEU A 101 -9.21 -5.71 12.25
CA LEU A 101 -9.20 -4.66 11.22
C LEU A 101 -9.99 -5.08 9.98
N PHE A 102 -10.53 -4.10 9.27
CA PHE A 102 -11.22 -4.36 8.02
C PHE A 102 -10.22 -4.54 6.89
N VAL A 103 -10.14 -5.75 6.34
CA VAL A 103 -9.31 -6.07 5.17
C VAL A 103 -10.14 -6.74 4.08
N GLU A 104 -10.17 -6.09 2.91
CA GLU A 104 -10.84 -6.61 1.72
C GLU A 104 -9.94 -6.52 0.49
N ALA A 105 -9.86 -7.62 -0.26
CA ALA A 105 -9.12 -7.70 -1.52
C ALA A 105 -10.04 -8.25 -2.61
N ASN A 106 -10.29 -7.40 -3.60
CA ASN A 106 -11.14 -7.66 -4.76
C ASN A 106 -10.29 -7.60 -6.03
N THR A 107 -10.65 -8.42 -7.02
CA THR A 107 -9.97 -8.49 -8.31
C THR A 107 -10.85 -7.87 -9.40
N SER A 108 -10.23 -7.23 -10.38
CA SER A 108 -10.91 -6.70 -11.57
C SER A 108 -10.08 -7.03 -12.80
N VAL A 109 -10.76 -7.20 -13.94
CA VAL A 109 -10.10 -7.39 -15.26
C VAL A 109 -9.40 -6.12 -15.75
N SER A 110 -9.78 -4.96 -15.21
CA SER A 110 -9.16 -3.68 -15.55
C SER A 110 -9.15 -2.76 -14.34
N ILE A 111 -7.98 -2.21 -14.04
CA ILE A 111 -7.78 -1.16 -13.05
C ILE A 111 -6.77 -0.15 -13.61
N THR A 112 -6.88 1.09 -13.14
CA THR A 112 -5.91 2.15 -13.48
C THR A 112 -5.08 2.48 -12.25
N VAL A 113 -3.76 2.45 -12.41
CA VAL A 113 -2.78 3.01 -11.49
C VAL A 113 -2.19 4.25 -12.17
N PRO A 114 -2.32 5.45 -11.57
CA PRO A 114 -1.83 6.68 -12.20
C PRO A 114 -0.30 6.72 -12.29
N ALA A 115 0.21 7.64 -13.11
CA ALA A 115 1.63 7.96 -13.13
C ALA A 115 2.05 8.64 -11.81
N TYR A 116 3.36 8.60 -11.52
CA TYR A 116 3.93 9.44 -10.46
C TYR A 116 4.09 10.87 -11.00
N GLU A 117 3.57 11.86 -10.28
CA GLU A 117 3.45 13.24 -10.76
C GLU A 117 4.49 14.20 -10.17
N GLU A 118 5.21 13.78 -9.13
CA GLU A 118 6.21 14.64 -8.49
C GLU A 118 7.52 14.62 -9.27
N GLN A 119 8.13 15.81 -9.38
CA GLN A 119 9.38 15.98 -10.10
C GLN A 119 10.56 15.56 -9.24
N ILE A 120 11.32 14.57 -9.72
CA ILE A 120 12.56 14.16 -9.08
C ILE A 120 13.70 15.01 -9.64
N GLU A 121 14.21 15.94 -8.84
CA GLU A 121 15.37 16.74 -9.21
C GLU A 121 16.67 16.04 -8.83
N TYR A 122 17.45 15.63 -9.85
CA TYR A 122 18.76 15.06 -9.63
C TYR A 122 19.86 16.11 -9.78
N LYS A 123 20.46 16.52 -8.66
CA LYS A 123 21.55 17.53 -8.66
C LYS A 123 22.85 17.03 -9.30
N TYR A 124 23.13 15.72 -9.19
CA TYR A 124 24.43 15.15 -9.58
C TYR A 124 24.33 14.06 -10.66
N LEU A 125 23.16 13.44 -10.87
CA LEU A 125 22.99 12.46 -11.94
C LEU A 125 22.90 13.18 -13.28
N LYS A 126 23.63 12.65 -14.26
CA LYS A 126 23.56 13.08 -15.66
C LYS A 126 23.13 11.89 -16.48
N VAL A 127 22.14 12.09 -17.35
CA VAL A 127 21.77 11.09 -18.35
C VAL A 127 22.95 10.97 -19.31
N ILE A 128 23.52 9.77 -19.43
CA ILE A 128 24.51 9.49 -20.47
C ILE A 128 23.70 9.15 -21.73
N GLU A 129 23.76 10.01 -22.74
CA GLU A 129 23.23 9.66 -24.05
C GLU A 129 24.03 8.47 -24.60
N ARG A 130 23.34 7.36 -24.81
CA ARG A 130 23.94 6.20 -25.47
C ARG A 130 24.00 6.53 -26.94
N SER A 131 25.20 6.68 -27.51
CA SER A 131 25.35 6.76 -28.96
C SER A 131 24.80 5.48 -29.57
N GLU A 132 23.77 5.60 -30.41
CA GLU A 132 23.34 4.51 -31.29
C GLU A 132 24.56 4.16 -32.15
N LYS A 133 25.15 2.99 -31.91
CA LYS A 133 26.15 2.46 -32.84
C LYS A 133 25.42 2.12 -34.15
N PRO A 134 25.93 2.57 -35.30
CA PRO A 134 25.35 2.28 -36.60
C PRO A 134 25.34 0.78 -36.92
#